data_AF-A0A960E964-F1
#
_entry.id   AF-A0A960E964-F1
#
_cell.length_a   1.000
_cell.length_b   1.000
_cell.length_c   1.000
_cell.angle_alpha   90.00
_cell.angle_beta   90.00
_cell.angle_gamma   90.00
#
_symmetry.space_group_name_H-M   'P 1'
#
loop_
_entity.id
_entity.type
_entity.pdbx_description
1 polymer ?
#
loop_
_entity_poly.entity_id
_entity_poly.type
_entity_poly.pdbx_seq_one_letter_code
_entity_poly.pdbx_strand_id
1 'polypeptide(L)'
;MFRLDDTWVTSPTDLVGALRCEYGFLRIRAEKAGLVAPLQPEDDPLLARAAKLGDAHEARTLERLIATYGRGTVGEPGGVVEIERPSTRSRAELEAAHAATAAALAGGAEVVFQAAFFDGRRHGLADFVVRVGDGDADGLPAYEPADTKLARQAKVEALLQVADYAEHLIDLGHPEPRDVHLWLGDGSASTHRLADLRPILLDRRARIDELLALEVAVPTWGDPTLRHCRWCDHCRAAIAEHRDLWLVAGMRPEARHRLSEAGVATIDALAAATEAPPGVSAAQFDKLHAQAALQVAQDATRTDDDPVGDLSWELIDGSPIARLPAP
;
A
#
# COMPACT_ATOMS: atom_id res chain seq x y z
N MET A 1 -5.95 -6.30 6.23
CA MET A 1 -5.64 -7.20 7.36
C MET A 1 -6.80 -7.17 8.31
N PHE A 2 -7.15 -8.29 8.91
CA PHE A 2 -8.23 -8.40 9.89
C PHE A 2 -7.91 -9.53 10.85
N ARG A 3 -8.66 -9.62 11.95
CA ARG A 3 -8.52 -10.71 12.92
C ARG A 3 -9.67 -11.70 12.70
N LEU A 4 -9.33 -12.95 12.46
CA LEU A 4 -10.26 -14.07 12.53
C LEU A 4 -9.86 -14.93 13.72
N ASP A 5 -10.77 -15.05 14.68
CA ASP A 5 -10.49 -15.73 15.94
C ASP A 5 -9.25 -15.10 16.61
N ASP A 6 -8.18 -15.86 16.79
CA ASP A 6 -6.89 -15.39 17.32
C ASP A 6 -5.79 -15.23 16.26
N THR A 7 -6.14 -15.29 14.98
CA THR A 7 -5.19 -15.21 13.86
C THR A 7 -5.34 -13.91 13.08
N TRP A 8 -4.22 -13.25 12.81
CA TRP A 8 -4.16 -12.14 11.88
C TRP A 8 -4.15 -12.67 10.45
N VAL A 9 -5.10 -12.19 9.64
CA VAL A 9 -5.20 -12.52 8.23
C VAL A 9 -4.81 -11.30 7.40
N THR A 10 -3.83 -11.46 6.51
CA THR A 10 -3.33 -10.41 5.61
C THR A 10 -3.75 -10.63 4.17
N SER A 11 -3.86 -9.56 3.39
CA SER A 11 -4.10 -9.60 1.96
C SER A 11 -2.93 -9.04 1.15
N PRO A 12 -2.91 -9.21 -0.18
CA PRO A 12 -1.92 -8.57 -1.04
C PRO A 12 -1.87 -7.04 -0.91
N THR A 13 -2.99 -6.41 -0.53
CA THR A 13 -3.02 -4.97 -0.23
C THR A 13 -2.23 -4.64 1.03
N ASP A 14 -2.30 -5.49 2.07
CA ASP A 14 -1.47 -5.32 3.27
C ASP A 14 0.01 -5.58 2.96
N LEU A 15 0.30 -6.55 2.09
CA LEU A 15 1.66 -6.85 1.63
C LEU A 15 2.32 -5.61 1.04
N VAL A 16 1.64 -4.99 0.09
CA VAL A 16 2.03 -3.72 -0.53
C VAL A 16 2.12 -2.59 0.49
N GLY A 17 1.16 -2.52 1.43
CA GLY A 17 1.15 -1.52 2.49
C GLY A 17 2.39 -1.58 3.37
N ALA A 18 2.76 -2.78 3.84
CA ALA A 18 3.93 -3.01 4.69
C ALA A 18 5.26 -2.84 3.94
N LEU A 19 5.30 -3.13 2.63
CA LEU A 19 6.46 -2.80 1.79
C LEU A 19 6.77 -1.30 1.88
N ARG A 20 5.73 -0.46 1.73
CA ARG A 20 5.86 1.00 1.79
C ARG A 20 6.11 1.51 3.21
N CYS A 21 5.38 1.01 4.20
CA CYS A 21 5.40 1.54 5.56
C CYS A 21 5.11 0.45 6.61
N GLU A 22 6.14 -0.02 7.28
CA GLU A 22 6.01 -1.00 8.37
C GLU A 22 5.37 -0.35 9.61
N TYR A 23 5.72 0.90 9.89
CA TYR A 23 5.05 1.69 10.93
C TYR A 23 3.54 1.76 10.70
N GLY A 24 3.12 2.12 9.47
CA GLY A 24 1.70 2.19 9.12
C GLY A 24 1.01 0.83 9.22
N PHE A 25 1.66 -0.25 8.78
CA PHE A 25 1.15 -1.61 8.93
C PHE A 25 0.90 -1.99 10.41
N LEU A 26 1.86 -1.71 11.29
CA LEU A 26 1.71 -1.98 12.73
C LEU A 26 0.71 -1.03 13.42
N ARG A 27 0.59 0.23 12.95
CA ARG A 27 -0.46 1.14 13.42
C ARG A 27 -1.86 0.59 13.11
N ILE A 28 -2.09 0.15 11.87
CA ILE A 28 -3.36 -0.50 11.46
C ILE A 28 -3.64 -1.76 12.31
N ARG A 29 -2.59 -2.54 12.63
CA ARG A 29 -2.71 -3.69 13.53
C ARG A 29 -3.16 -3.27 14.94
N ALA A 30 -2.54 -2.24 15.51
CA ALA A 30 -2.88 -1.71 16.83
C ALA A 30 -4.31 -1.14 16.88
N GLU A 31 -4.76 -0.46 15.82
CA GLU A 31 -6.14 0.03 15.66
C GLU A 31 -7.14 -1.13 15.65
N LYS A 32 -6.87 -2.17 14.86
CA LYS A 32 -7.74 -3.36 14.77
C LYS A 32 -7.74 -4.20 16.04
N ALA A 33 -6.69 -4.08 16.85
CA ALA A 33 -6.63 -4.67 18.18
C ALA A 33 -7.31 -3.81 19.27
N GLY A 34 -7.79 -2.61 18.93
CA GLY A 34 -8.44 -1.70 19.87
C GLY A 34 -7.47 -1.00 20.83
N LEU A 35 -6.16 -0.99 20.54
CA LEU A 35 -5.16 -0.31 21.38
C LEU A 35 -5.15 1.21 21.17
N VAL A 36 -5.63 1.66 20.01
CA VAL A 36 -5.78 3.07 19.65
C VAL A 36 -7.04 3.28 18.83
N ALA A 37 -7.56 4.50 18.82
CA ALA A 37 -8.65 4.86 17.94
C ALA A 37 -8.21 4.73 16.46
N PRO A 38 -9.05 4.16 15.59
CA PRO A 38 -8.78 4.13 14.16
C PRO A 38 -8.67 5.55 13.60
N LEU A 39 -7.63 5.80 12.82
CA LEU A 39 -7.51 7.05 12.09
C LEU A 39 -8.69 7.17 11.11
N GLN A 40 -9.40 8.29 11.17
CA GLN A 40 -10.45 8.57 10.20
C GLN A 40 -9.78 9.10 8.94
N PRO A 41 -9.86 8.39 7.80
CA PRO A 41 -9.36 8.95 6.55
C PRO A 41 -10.21 10.17 6.19
N GLU A 42 -9.56 11.19 5.63
CA GLU A 42 -10.27 12.31 5.02
C GLU A 42 -11.03 11.83 3.78
N ASP A 43 -12.25 12.32 3.58
CA ASP A 43 -13.00 12.06 2.37
C ASP A 43 -12.27 12.68 1.17
N ASP A 44 -11.76 11.85 0.26
CA ASP A 44 -11.15 12.28 -1.00
C ASP A 44 -12.11 11.98 -2.17
N PRO A 45 -12.82 12.98 -2.71
CA PRO A 45 -13.73 12.81 -3.83
C PRO A 45 -13.06 12.30 -5.11
N LEU A 46 -11.78 12.62 -5.33
CA LEU A 46 -11.02 12.16 -6.48
C LEU A 46 -10.70 10.67 -6.34
N LEU A 47 -10.28 10.22 -5.15
CA LEU A 47 -10.06 8.81 -4.86
C LEU A 47 -11.36 8.00 -5.00
N ALA A 48 -12.47 8.51 -4.46
CA ALA A 48 -13.79 7.89 -4.58
C ALA A 48 -14.24 7.78 -6.06
N ARG A 49 -13.97 8.82 -6.86
CA ARG A 49 -14.25 8.80 -8.30
C ARG A 49 -13.39 7.78 -9.04
N ALA A 50 -12.10 7.69 -8.70
CA ALA A 50 -11.17 6.74 -9.28
C ALA A 50 -11.57 5.28 -9.00
N ALA A 51 -12.01 4.98 -7.76
CA ALA A 51 -12.53 3.66 -7.40
C ALA A 51 -13.71 3.23 -8.30
N LYS A 52 -14.73 4.10 -8.44
CA LYS A 52 -15.89 3.83 -9.32
C LYS A 52 -15.48 3.59 -10.79
N LEU A 53 -14.46 4.29 -11.27
CA LEU A 53 -13.95 4.08 -12.63
C LEU A 53 -13.17 2.77 -12.78
N GLY A 54 -12.49 2.34 -11.71
CA GLY A 54 -11.87 1.01 -11.60
C GLY A 54 -12.91 -0.10 -11.68
N ASP A 55 -13.96 -0.03 -10.85
CA ASP A 55 -15.06 -1.02 -10.86
C ASP A 55 -15.71 -1.13 -12.25
N ALA A 56 -15.93 0.00 -12.91
CA ALA A 56 -16.49 0.01 -14.26
C ALA A 56 -15.54 -0.60 -15.30
N HIS A 57 -14.22 -0.54 -15.10
CA HIS A 57 -13.22 -1.16 -15.98
C HIS A 57 -13.14 -2.67 -15.78
N GLU A 58 -13.18 -3.13 -14.53
CA GLU A 58 -13.32 -4.54 -14.17
C GLU A 58 -14.58 -5.15 -14.80
N ALA A 59 -15.73 -4.48 -14.64
CA ALA A 59 -17.01 -4.94 -15.19
C ALA A 59 -17.00 -5.06 -16.73
N ARG A 60 -16.45 -4.07 -17.45
CA ARG A 60 -16.32 -4.15 -18.92
C ARG A 60 -15.42 -5.31 -19.36
N THR A 61 -14.39 -5.58 -18.57
CA THR A 61 -13.48 -6.71 -18.84
C THR A 61 -14.21 -8.04 -18.66
N LEU A 62 -14.97 -8.18 -17.58
CA LEU A 62 -15.80 -9.35 -17.32
C LEU A 62 -16.83 -9.58 -18.44
N GLU A 63 -17.56 -8.55 -18.84
CA GLU A 63 -18.55 -8.64 -19.94
C GLU A 63 -17.92 -9.15 -21.24
N ARG A 64 -16.72 -8.66 -21.58
CA ARG A 64 -15.98 -9.11 -22.76
C ARG A 64 -15.59 -10.59 -22.66
N LEU A 65 -15.15 -11.04 -21.48
CA LEU A 65 -14.77 -12.44 -21.28
C LEU A 65 -16.00 -13.35 -21.32
N ILE A 66 -17.13 -12.95 -20.72
CA ILE A 66 -18.40 -13.68 -20.81
C ILE A 66 -18.88 -13.75 -22.26
N ALA A 67 -18.76 -12.67 -23.03
CA ALA A 67 -19.13 -12.68 -24.45
C ALA A 67 -18.24 -13.62 -25.29
N THR A 68 -17.00 -13.85 -24.85
CA THR A 68 -16.04 -14.72 -25.56
C THR A 68 -16.19 -16.19 -25.20
N TYR A 69 -16.28 -16.50 -23.89
CA TYR A 69 -16.23 -17.86 -23.37
C TYR A 69 -17.59 -18.39 -22.90
N GLY A 70 -18.60 -17.53 -22.79
CA GLY A 70 -19.87 -17.85 -22.13
C GLY A 70 -19.76 -17.81 -20.61
N ARG A 71 -20.90 -17.99 -19.92
CA ARG A 71 -20.91 -18.21 -18.47
C ARG A 71 -20.61 -19.67 -18.17
N GLY A 72 -19.73 -19.90 -17.21
CA GLY A 72 -19.39 -21.23 -16.70
C GLY A 72 -20.10 -21.56 -15.40
N THR A 73 -19.95 -22.82 -14.97
CA THR A 73 -20.44 -23.33 -13.68
C THR A 73 -19.23 -23.84 -12.88
N VAL A 74 -19.25 -23.64 -11.55
CA VAL A 74 -18.19 -24.19 -10.68
C VAL A 74 -18.09 -25.71 -10.85
N GLY A 75 -16.88 -26.21 -11.12
CA GLY A 75 -16.60 -27.63 -11.29
C GLY A 75 -16.88 -28.19 -12.70
N GLU A 76 -17.39 -27.37 -13.62
CA GLU A 76 -17.60 -27.75 -15.02
C GLU A 76 -16.54 -27.14 -15.94
N PRO A 77 -16.17 -27.81 -17.03
CA PRO A 77 -15.21 -27.27 -17.99
C PRO A 77 -15.79 -26.11 -18.79
N GLY A 78 -14.94 -25.13 -19.06
CA GLY A 78 -15.25 -24.00 -19.94
C GLY A 78 -15.91 -22.80 -19.24
N GLY A 79 -16.03 -21.70 -19.98
CA GLY A 79 -16.75 -20.50 -19.55
C GLY A 79 -16.08 -19.66 -18.47
N VAL A 80 -16.74 -18.55 -18.14
CA VAL A 80 -16.36 -17.64 -17.05
C VAL A 80 -17.13 -18.00 -15.80
N VAL A 81 -16.43 -18.45 -14.77
CA VAL A 81 -17.00 -18.75 -13.45
C VAL A 81 -16.78 -17.54 -12.54
N GLU A 82 -17.85 -17.05 -11.93
CA GLU A 82 -17.83 -15.93 -11.00
C GLU A 82 -17.95 -16.45 -9.57
N ILE A 83 -16.97 -16.12 -8.73
CA ILE A 83 -16.94 -16.50 -7.32
C ILE A 83 -17.55 -15.38 -6.48
N GLU A 84 -18.48 -15.73 -5.60
CA GLU A 84 -19.09 -14.75 -4.69
C GLU A 84 -18.03 -14.21 -3.72
N ARG A 85 -17.98 -12.87 -3.57
CA ARG A 85 -17.00 -12.23 -2.68
C ARG A 85 -17.31 -12.58 -1.21
N PRO A 86 -16.39 -13.24 -0.49
CA PRO A 86 -16.63 -13.65 0.88
C PRO A 86 -16.57 -12.47 1.85
N SER A 87 -17.32 -12.54 2.95
CA SER A 87 -17.13 -11.63 4.07
C SER A 87 -15.80 -11.92 4.78
N THR A 88 -14.98 -10.88 4.93
CA THR A 88 -13.74 -10.95 5.72
C THR A 88 -13.97 -11.12 7.23
N ARG A 89 -15.23 -11.20 7.67
CA ARG A 89 -15.61 -11.48 9.07
C ARG A 89 -15.92 -12.96 9.34
N SER A 90 -15.96 -13.79 8.30
CA SER A 90 -16.39 -15.19 8.41
C SER A 90 -15.33 -16.12 7.81
N ARG A 91 -14.70 -16.92 8.67
CA ARG A 91 -13.77 -17.98 8.24
C ARG A 91 -14.43 -18.96 7.27
N ALA A 92 -15.65 -19.38 7.59
CA ALA A 92 -16.40 -20.33 6.77
C ALA A 92 -16.69 -19.80 5.37
N GLU A 93 -17.00 -18.49 5.22
CA GLU A 93 -17.22 -17.89 3.90
C GLU A 93 -15.93 -17.80 3.09
N LEU A 94 -14.81 -17.47 3.73
CA LEU A 94 -13.49 -17.45 3.06
C LEU A 94 -13.07 -18.84 2.60
N GLU A 95 -13.26 -19.87 3.45
CA GLU A 95 -12.99 -21.27 3.11
C GLU A 95 -13.92 -21.77 1.98
N ALA A 96 -15.20 -21.39 2.00
CA ALA A 96 -16.14 -21.74 0.95
C ALA A 96 -15.81 -21.08 -0.39
N ALA A 97 -15.46 -19.79 -0.40
CA ALA A 97 -15.05 -19.08 -1.62
C ALA A 97 -13.72 -19.63 -2.16
N HIS A 98 -12.79 -19.99 -1.28
CA HIS A 98 -11.55 -20.68 -1.66
C HIS A 98 -11.82 -22.05 -2.28
N ALA A 99 -12.68 -22.86 -1.67
CA ALA A 99 -13.07 -24.16 -2.21
C ALA A 99 -13.79 -24.05 -3.55
N ALA A 100 -14.67 -23.04 -3.72
CA ALA A 100 -15.34 -22.76 -4.99
C ALA A 100 -14.35 -22.36 -6.09
N THR A 101 -13.34 -21.55 -5.74
CA THR A 101 -12.24 -21.19 -6.65
C THR A 101 -11.45 -22.42 -7.06
N ALA A 102 -11.02 -23.26 -6.11
CA ALA A 102 -10.29 -24.49 -6.38
C ALA A 102 -11.11 -25.44 -7.27
N ALA A 103 -12.41 -25.60 -7.01
CA ALA A 103 -13.30 -26.43 -7.82
C ALA A 103 -13.47 -25.88 -9.25
N ALA A 104 -13.58 -24.57 -9.42
CA ALA A 104 -13.68 -23.94 -10.75
C ALA A 104 -12.40 -24.14 -11.58
N LEU A 105 -11.22 -23.97 -10.96
CA LEU A 105 -9.94 -24.17 -11.61
C LEU A 105 -9.69 -25.65 -11.96
N ALA A 106 -10.00 -26.57 -11.03
CA ALA A 106 -9.89 -28.00 -11.28
C ALA A 106 -10.89 -28.52 -12.33
N GLY A 107 -12.08 -27.91 -12.39
CA GLY A 107 -13.10 -28.19 -13.41
C GLY A 107 -12.69 -27.75 -14.82
N GLY A 108 -11.67 -26.87 -14.95
CA GLY A 108 -11.20 -26.39 -16.24
C GLY A 108 -11.99 -25.19 -16.77
N ALA A 109 -12.45 -24.29 -15.89
CA ALA A 109 -13.01 -23.00 -16.30
C ALA A 109 -12.02 -22.24 -17.21
N GLU A 110 -12.52 -21.52 -18.22
CA GLU A 110 -11.66 -20.66 -19.06
C GLU A 110 -11.15 -19.44 -18.27
N VAL A 111 -12.03 -18.88 -17.43
CA VAL A 111 -11.70 -17.78 -16.52
C VAL A 111 -12.43 -17.95 -15.20
N VAL A 112 -11.74 -17.70 -14.10
CA VAL A 112 -12.36 -17.51 -12.78
C VAL A 112 -12.29 -16.03 -12.42
N PHE A 113 -13.44 -15.37 -12.32
CA PHE A 113 -13.57 -13.97 -11.91
C PHE A 113 -13.77 -13.89 -10.40
N GLN A 114 -13.09 -12.94 -9.75
CA GLN A 114 -13.07 -12.78 -8.29
C GLN A 114 -12.55 -14.04 -7.57
N ALA A 115 -11.55 -14.70 -8.16
CA ALA A 115 -10.94 -15.90 -7.62
C ALA A 115 -10.45 -15.63 -6.19
N ALA A 116 -11.01 -16.37 -5.23
CA ALA A 116 -10.76 -16.20 -3.82
C ALA A 116 -9.75 -17.22 -3.31
N PHE A 117 -8.73 -16.73 -2.63
CA PHE A 117 -7.69 -17.55 -2.00
C PHE A 117 -7.73 -17.35 -0.50
N PHE A 118 -7.56 -18.45 0.25
CA PHE A 118 -7.47 -18.41 1.70
C PHE A 118 -6.69 -19.60 2.23
N ASP A 119 -5.59 -19.35 2.95
CA ASP A 119 -4.72 -20.39 3.54
C ASP A 119 -4.84 -20.46 5.08
N GLY A 120 -5.79 -19.71 5.66
CA GLY A 120 -5.97 -19.57 7.11
C GLY A 120 -5.24 -18.36 7.73
N ARG A 121 -4.21 -17.82 7.07
CA ARG A 121 -3.40 -16.66 7.50
C ARG A 121 -3.32 -15.56 6.45
N ARG A 122 -3.62 -15.87 5.19
CA ARG A 122 -3.59 -14.96 4.06
C ARG A 122 -4.86 -15.14 3.25
N HIS A 123 -5.35 -14.04 2.71
CA HIS A 123 -6.53 -13.98 1.87
C HIS A 123 -6.29 -13.08 0.66
N GLY A 124 -6.71 -13.51 -0.52
CA GLY A 124 -6.61 -12.74 -1.75
C GLY A 124 -7.87 -12.85 -2.61
N LEU A 125 -8.16 -11.79 -3.36
CA LEU A 125 -9.20 -11.78 -4.39
C LEU A 125 -8.55 -11.30 -5.69
N ALA A 126 -8.18 -12.23 -6.56
CA ALA A 126 -7.72 -11.89 -7.90
C ALA A 126 -8.92 -11.45 -8.74
N ASP A 127 -8.79 -10.37 -9.50
CA ASP A 127 -9.88 -9.97 -10.39
C ASP A 127 -10.16 -11.11 -11.37
N PHE A 128 -9.12 -11.66 -12.00
CA PHE A 128 -9.25 -12.76 -12.97
C PHE A 128 -8.12 -13.78 -12.80
N VAL A 129 -8.45 -15.05 -13.02
CA VAL A 129 -7.49 -16.14 -13.23
C VAL A 129 -7.85 -16.80 -14.55
N VAL A 130 -6.93 -16.80 -15.51
CA VAL A 130 -7.19 -17.14 -16.91
C VAL A 130 -6.46 -18.43 -17.27
N ARG A 131 -7.17 -19.36 -17.92
CA ARG A 131 -6.60 -20.61 -18.41
C ARG A 131 -5.65 -20.33 -19.57
N VAL A 132 -4.44 -20.88 -19.52
CA VAL A 132 -3.41 -20.69 -20.55
C VAL A 132 -2.95 -21.99 -21.21
N GLY A 133 -3.38 -23.14 -20.69
CA GLY A 133 -3.10 -24.44 -21.28
C GLY A 133 -3.68 -25.61 -20.50
N ASP A 134 -3.55 -26.81 -21.08
CA ASP A 134 -4.14 -28.04 -20.53
C ASP A 134 -3.36 -28.66 -19.35
N GLY A 135 -2.23 -28.06 -18.93
CA GLY A 135 -1.37 -28.57 -17.84
C GLY A 135 -0.23 -29.46 -18.33
N ASP A 136 0.49 -30.14 -17.41
CA ASP A 136 1.49 -31.17 -17.70
C ASP A 136 0.90 -32.59 -17.65
N ALA A 137 1.72 -33.63 -17.89
CA ALA A 137 1.27 -35.00 -18.18
C ALA A 137 0.40 -35.67 -17.10
N ASP A 138 0.37 -35.12 -15.88
CA ASP A 138 -0.42 -35.59 -14.73
C ASP A 138 -1.51 -34.58 -14.28
N GLY A 139 -1.52 -33.36 -14.82
CA GLY A 139 -1.78 -32.17 -14.00
C GLY A 139 -3.07 -31.40 -14.29
N LEU A 140 -3.49 -30.66 -13.27
CA LEU A 140 -4.52 -29.63 -13.38
C LEU A 140 -4.18 -28.61 -14.49
N PRO A 141 -5.17 -27.90 -15.06
CA PRO A 141 -4.90 -26.94 -16.12
C PRO A 141 -3.96 -25.81 -15.68
N ALA A 142 -3.20 -25.25 -16.63
CA ALA A 142 -2.32 -24.12 -16.36
C ALA A 142 -3.12 -22.81 -16.35
N TYR A 143 -2.89 -21.97 -15.34
CA TYR A 143 -3.58 -20.70 -15.14
C TYR A 143 -2.61 -19.55 -14.86
N GLU A 144 -2.97 -18.34 -15.28
CA GLU A 144 -2.23 -17.12 -14.98
C GLU A 144 -3.16 -16.06 -14.37
N PRO A 145 -2.76 -15.40 -13.27
CA PRO A 145 -3.57 -14.36 -12.63
C PRO A 145 -3.47 -13.03 -13.37
N ALA A 146 -4.57 -12.29 -13.39
CA ALA A 146 -4.67 -10.97 -13.95
C ALA A 146 -5.49 -10.02 -13.07
N ASP A 147 -4.97 -8.82 -12.85
CA ASP A 147 -5.69 -7.73 -12.20
C ASP A 147 -6.03 -6.62 -13.21
N THR A 148 -7.19 -6.01 -13.06
CA THR A 148 -7.55 -4.81 -13.80
C THR A 148 -7.10 -3.55 -13.05
N LYS A 149 -6.47 -2.61 -13.76
CA LYS A 149 -6.03 -1.33 -13.17
C LYS A 149 -6.38 -0.19 -14.12
N LEU A 150 -7.06 0.83 -13.59
CA LEU A 150 -7.39 2.03 -14.38
C LEU A 150 -6.14 2.81 -14.81
N ALA A 151 -5.06 2.73 -14.03
CA ALA A 151 -3.79 3.37 -14.36
C ALA A 151 -3.22 2.85 -15.69
N ARG A 152 -2.58 3.74 -16.46
CA ARG A 152 -1.93 3.40 -17.74
C ARG A 152 -0.51 2.86 -17.58
N GLN A 153 -0.04 2.71 -16.35
CA GLN A 153 1.30 2.24 -16.05
C GLN A 153 1.25 1.18 -14.95
N ALA A 154 1.98 0.09 -15.17
CA ALA A 154 2.19 -0.94 -14.17
C ALA A 154 2.99 -0.35 -13.00
N LYS A 155 2.43 -0.48 -11.79
CA LYS A 155 3.11 -0.14 -10.55
C LYS A 155 3.69 -1.42 -9.94
N VAL A 156 4.88 -1.34 -9.37
CA VAL A 156 5.56 -2.48 -8.73
C VAL A 156 4.65 -3.14 -7.68
N GLU A 157 3.88 -2.35 -6.97
CA GLU A 157 2.93 -2.82 -5.98
C GLU A 157 1.84 -3.72 -6.59
N ALA A 158 1.29 -3.35 -7.74
CA ALA A 158 0.29 -4.16 -8.42
C ALA A 158 0.89 -5.47 -8.96
N LEU A 159 2.17 -5.45 -9.37
CA LEU A 159 2.88 -6.65 -9.80
C LEU A 159 3.08 -7.64 -8.65
N LEU A 160 3.41 -7.15 -7.45
CA LEU A 160 3.52 -8.01 -6.27
C LEU A 160 2.17 -8.61 -5.85
N GLN A 161 1.06 -7.91 -6.09
CA GLN A 161 -0.28 -8.46 -5.83
C GLN A 161 -0.61 -9.64 -6.75
N VAL A 162 -0.40 -9.50 -8.06
CA VAL A 162 -0.67 -10.60 -8.99
C VAL A 162 0.32 -11.76 -8.84
N ALA A 163 1.56 -11.49 -8.44
CA ALA A 163 2.51 -12.54 -8.06
C ALA A 163 2.04 -13.31 -6.80
N ASP A 164 1.41 -12.64 -5.83
CA ASP A 164 0.84 -13.28 -4.64
C ASP A 164 -0.26 -14.29 -5.01
N TYR A 165 -1.11 -13.95 -5.97
CA TYR A 165 -2.12 -14.86 -6.52
C TYR A 165 -1.50 -16.04 -7.27
N ALA A 166 -0.38 -15.84 -7.97
CA ALA A 166 0.33 -16.93 -8.63
C ALA A 166 0.83 -17.99 -7.63
N GLU A 167 1.35 -17.56 -6.46
CA GLU A 167 1.72 -18.52 -5.40
C GLU A 167 0.51 -19.31 -4.90
N HIS A 168 -0.66 -18.70 -4.79
CA HIS A 168 -1.87 -19.42 -4.39
C HIS A 168 -2.31 -20.48 -5.41
N LEU A 169 -2.06 -20.26 -6.71
CA LEU A 169 -2.30 -21.29 -7.73
C LEU A 169 -1.34 -22.48 -7.57
N ILE A 170 -0.07 -22.21 -7.25
CA ILE A 170 0.94 -23.24 -6.96
C ILE A 170 0.53 -24.03 -5.71
N ASP A 171 0.09 -23.34 -4.65
CA ASP A 171 -0.36 -23.98 -3.40
C ASP A 171 -1.59 -24.88 -3.62
N LEU A 172 -2.44 -24.55 -4.60
CA LEU A 172 -3.57 -25.37 -5.05
C LEU A 172 -3.15 -26.57 -5.92
N GLY A 173 -1.86 -26.69 -6.26
CA GLY A 173 -1.31 -27.79 -7.07
C GLY A 173 -1.39 -27.59 -8.58
N HIS A 174 -1.75 -26.39 -9.05
CA HIS A 174 -1.69 -26.08 -10.48
C HIS A 174 -0.22 -25.86 -10.94
N PRO A 175 0.07 -26.05 -12.23
CA PRO A 175 1.39 -25.73 -12.79
C PRO A 175 1.82 -24.31 -12.45
N GLU A 176 3.12 -24.11 -12.19
CA GLU A 176 3.67 -22.78 -11.88
C GLU A 176 3.34 -21.79 -13.02
N PRO A 177 2.63 -20.68 -12.72
CA PRO A 177 2.35 -19.65 -13.71
C PRO A 177 3.66 -19.09 -14.26
N ARG A 178 3.77 -19.03 -15.59
CA ARG A 178 4.97 -18.45 -16.23
C ARG A 178 4.95 -16.93 -16.10
N ASP A 179 3.80 -16.36 -16.40
CA ASP A 179 3.57 -14.92 -16.46
C ASP A 179 2.40 -14.50 -15.55
N VAL A 180 2.38 -13.21 -15.21
CA VAL A 180 1.28 -12.53 -14.50
C VAL A 180 0.91 -11.25 -15.25
N HIS A 181 -0.34 -10.81 -15.13
CA HIS A 181 -0.85 -9.72 -15.96
C HIS A 181 -1.49 -8.57 -15.18
N LEU A 182 -1.28 -7.36 -15.69
CA LEU A 182 -2.10 -6.20 -15.36
C LEU A 182 -2.82 -5.72 -16.62
N TRP A 183 -4.16 -5.71 -16.60
CA TRP A 183 -4.99 -5.21 -17.68
C TRP A 183 -5.35 -3.74 -17.45
N LEU A 184 -4.76 -2.88 -18.26
CA LEU A 184 -4.72 -1.44 -18.03
C LEU A 184 -5.94 -0.72 -18.61
N GLY A 185 -6.20 0.50 -18.13
CA GLY A 185 -7.35 1.31 -18.51
C GLY A 185 -7.38 1.76 -19.99
N ASP A 186 -6.28 1.59 -20.73
CA ASP A 186 -6.19 1.83 -22.17
C ASP A 186 -6.44 0.56 -23.02
N GLY A 187 -6.76 -0.56 -22.37
CA GLY A 187 -7.01 -1.85 -23.01
C GLY A 187 -5.74 -2.67 -23.27
N SER A 188 -4.55 -2.15 -22.96
CA SER A 188 -3.30 -2.91 -23.05
C SER A 188 -3.13 -3.88 -21.87
N ALA A 189 -2.31 -4.90 -22.06
CA ALA A 189 -1.87 -5.80 -20.99
C ALA A 189 -0.38 -5.56 -20.71
N SER A 190 -0.04 -5.42 -19.44
CA SER A 190 1.35 -5.46 -18.97
C SER A 190 1.62 -6.84 -18.39
N THR A 191 2.44 -7.61 -19.10
CA THR A 191 2.79 -9.00 -18.75
C THR A 191 4.21 -9.05 -18.19
N HIS A 192 4.39 -9.77 -17.08
CA HIS A 192 5.68 -9.92 -16.41
C HIS A 192 5.88 -11.37 -15.99
N ARG A 193 7.12 -11.85 -16.03
CA ARG A 193 7.44 -13.23 -15.62
C ARG A 193 7.34 -13.36 -14.11
N LEU A 194 6.69 -14.42 -13.64
CA LEU A 194 6.61 -14.71 -12.20
C LEU A 194 8.02 -14.85 -11.60
N ALA A 195 8.93 -15.50 -12.32
CA ALA A 195 10.32 -15.73 -11.88
C ALA A 195 11.08 -14.44 -11.52
N ASP A 196 10.72 -13.29 -12.11
CA ASP A 196 11.36 -12.00 -11.81
C ASP A 196 10.77 -11.33 -10.55
N LEU A 197 9.54 -11.70 -10.16
CA LEU A 197 8.79 -11.10 -9.05
C LEU A 197 8.83 -11.97 -7.78
N ARG A 198 8.81 -13.29 -7.95
CA ARG A 198 8.66 -14.28 -6.89
C ARG A 198 9.70 -14.15 -5.77
N PRO A 199 11.01 -13.94 -6.04
CA PRO A 199 11.99 -13.77 -4.95
C PRO A 199 11.69 -12.55 -4.07
N ILE A 200 11.22 -11.46 -4.69
CA ILE A 200 10.86 -10.22 -3.98
C ILE A 200 9.60 -10.49 -3.13
N LEU A 201 8.59 -11.13 -3.71
CA LEU A 201 7.37 -11.51 -3.00
C LEU A 201 7.66 -12.35 -1.75
N LEU A 202 8.48 -13.41 -1.88
CA LEU A 202 8.80 -14.31 -0.77
C LEU A 202 9.55 -13.59 0.36
N ASP A 203 10.53 -12.76 0.01
CA ASP A 203 11.24 -11.90 0.96
C ASP A 203 10.28 -10.93 1.70
N ARG A 204 9.29 -10.37 1.00
CA ARG A 204 8.29 -9.50 1.63
C ARG A 204 7.27 -10.25 2.49
N ARG A 205 6.85 -11.46 2.10
CA ARG A 205 6.01 -12.33 2.93
C ARG A 205 6.73 -12.69 4.23
N ALA A 206 8.01 -13.08 4.16
CA ALA A 206 8.83 -13.39 5.33
C ALA A 206 8.92 -12.18 6.29
N ARG A 207 9.15 -10.97 5.76
CA ARG A 207 9.19 -9.76 6.58
C ARG A 207 7.85 -9.46 7.27
N ILE A 208 6.72 -9.73 6.61
CA ILE A 208 5.41 -9.56 7.25
C ILE A 208 5.18 -10.57 8.35
N ASP A 209 5.61 -11.82 8.14
CA ASP A 209 5.52 -12.86 9.16
C ASP A 209 6.34 -12.48 10.40
N GLU A 210 7.53 -11.89 10.23
CA GLU A 210 8.34 -11.32 11.33
C GLU A 210 7.58 -10.21 12.08
N LEU A 211 6.98 -9.26 11.35
CA LEU A 211 6.22 -8.14 11.95
C LEU A 211 4.96 -8.63 12.68
N LEU A 212 4.31 -9.68 12.17
CA LEU A 212 3.15 -10.29 12.80
C LEU A 212 3.52 -11.13 14.03
N ALA A 213 4.73 -11.69 14.06
CA ALA A 213 5.26 -12.42 15.22
C ALA A 213 5.57 -11.51 16.42
N LEU A 214 5.76 -10.20 16.19
CA LEU A 214 5.88 -9.22 17.28
C LEU A 214 4.59 -9.18 18.12
N GLU A 215 4.75 -8.92 19.42
CA GLU A 215 3.62 -8.64 20.31
C GLU A 215 2.77 -7.48 19.77
N VAL A 216 1.45 -7.59 19.96
CA VAL A 216 0.53 -6.54 19.51
C VAL A 216 0.71 -5.33 20.43
N ALA A 217 1.35 -4.30 19.90
CA ALA A 217 1.59 -3.04 20.58
C ALA A 217 1.40 -1.86 19.63
N VAL A 218 1.29 -0.66 20.20
CA VAL A 218 1.37 0.59 19.43
C VAL A 218 2.83 0.77 19.01
N PRO A 219 3.16 0.81 17.69
CA PRO A 219 4.54 1.03 17.26
C PRO A 219 5.01 2.43 17.68
N THR A 220 6.28 2.53 18.08
CA THR A 220 6.88 3.80 18.46
C THR A 220 7.27 4.58 17.21
N TRP A 221 6.86 5.85 17.12
CA TRP A 221 7.28 6.71 16.03
C TRP A 221 8.80 6.93 16.06
N GLY A 222 9.44 6.77 14.90
CA GLY A 222 10.88 6.96 14.77
C GLY A 222 11.73 5.74 15.14
N ASP A 223 11.12 4.58 15.41
CA ASP A 223 11.84 3.31 15.61
C ASP A 223 12.73 3.00 14.38
N PRO A 224 14.07 2.96 14.53
CA PRO A 224 14.97 2.77 13.38
C PRO A 224 14.86 1.37 12.76
N THR A 225 14.23 0.41 13.43
CA THR A 225 14.00 -0.95 12.92
C THR A 225 12.79 -1.04 11.98
N LEU A 226 11.96 0.01 11.93
CA LEU A 226 10.75 0.07 11.10
C LEU A 226 10.94 1.03 9.92
N ARG A 227 10.48 0.63 8.74
CA ARG A 227 10.34 1.56 7.61
C ARG A 227 9.17 2.53 7.82
N HIS A 228 9.43 3.81 7.62
CA HIS A 228 8.45 4.89 7.69
C HIS A 228 8.35 5.60 6.33
N CYS A 229 7.19 5.61 5.70
CA CYS A 229 7.05 6.25 4.39
C CYS A 229 6.99 7.77 4.50
N ARG A 230 6.41 8.34 5.58
CA ARG A 230 6.19 9.79 5.79
C ARG A 230 5.03 10.40 4.99
N TRP A 231 4.39 9.64 4.09
CA TRP A 231 3.32 10.15 3.24
C TRP A 231 1.95 9.55 3.52
N CYS A 232 1.86 8.35 4.10
CA CYS A 232 0.58 7.79 4.50
C CYS A 232 0.03 8.54 5.72
N ASP A 233 -1.27 8.45 5.91
CA ASP A 233 -1.99 9.22 6.92
C ASP A 233 -1.47 8.92 8.33
N HIS A 234 -1.14 7.66 8.64
CA HIS A 234 -0.54 7.32 9.94
C HIS A 234 0.82 7.98 10.16
N CYS A 235 1.68 8.08 9.14
CA CYS A 235 2.95 8.79 9.29
C CYS A 235 2.73 10.31 9.37
N ARG A 236 1.80 10.87 8.61
CA ARG A 236 1.48 12.31 8.69
C ARG A 236 0.96 12.69 10.07
N ALA A 237 0.04 11.90 10.61
CA ALA A 237 -0.48 12.04 11.97
C ALA A 237 0.67 11.97 12.99
N ALA A 238 1.55 10.97 12.89
CA ALA A 238 2.68 10.84 13.80
C ALA A 238 3.69 11.99 13.67
N ILE A 239 3.97 12.47 12.47
CA ILE A 239 4.84 13.64 12.23
C ILE A 239 4.27 14.88 12.92
N ALA A 240 2.96 15.10 12.80
CA ALA A 240 2.28 16.22 13.45
C ALA A 240 2.25 16.07 14.98
N GLU A 241 1.85 14.90 15.48
CA GLU A 241 1.74 14.58 16.91
C GLU A 241 3.09 14.73 17.63
N HIS A 242 4.16 14.19 17.06
CA HIS A 242 5.49 14.26 17.65
C HIS A 242 6.24 15.56 17.34
N ARG A 243 5.60 16.51 16.64
CA ARG A 243 6.22 17.74 16.13
C ARG A 243 7.57 17.45 15.46
N ASP A 244 7.61 16.36 14.69
CA ASP A 244 8.84 15.80 14.14
C ASP A 244 9.49 16.79 13.16
N LEU A 245 10.82 16.74 13.06
CA LEU A 245 11.61 17.50 12.10
C LEU A 245 11.14 17.41 10.64
N TRP A 246 10.40 16.36 10.27
CA TRP A 246 9.76 16.27 8.95
C TRP A 246 8.74 17.37 8.65
N LEU A 247 8.26 18.11 9.65
CA LEU A 247 7.45 19.31 9.46
C LEU A 247 8.24 20.46 8.81
N VAL A 248 9.57 20.47 8.96
CA VAL A 248 10.44 21.53 8.44
C VAL A 248 10.58 21.39 6.93
N ALA A 249 10.16 22.42 6.19
CA ALA A 249 10.26 22.40 4.74
C ALA A 249 11.73 22.25 4.28
N GLY A 250 11.97 21.35 3.33
CA GLY A 250 13.32 21.07 2.83
C GLY A 250 14.16 20.13 3.72
N MET A 251 13.60 19.60 4.81
CA MET A 251 14.23 18.55 5.61
C MET A 251 14.60 17.34 4.74
N ARG A 252 15.81 16.79 4.94
CA ARG A 252 16.32 15.59 4.26
C ARG A 252 16.57 14.48 5.28
N PRO A 253 16.52 13.18 4.88
CA PRO A 253 16.66 12.07 5.82
C PRO A 253 17.94 12.14 6.65
N GLU A 254 19.06 12.40 5.99
CA GLU A 254 20.38 12.53 6.63
C GLU A 254 20.42 13.70 7.62
N ALA A 255 19.82 14.83 7.27
CA ALA A 255 19.78 16.01 8.13
C ALA A 255 18.94 15.74 9.39
N ARG A 256 17.75 15.15 9.22
CA ARG A 256 16.91 14.73 10.35
C ARG A 256 17.65 13.77 11.26
N HIS A 257 18.32 12.76 10.70
CA HIS A 257 19.05 11.77 11.48
C HIS A 257 20.13 12.42 12.35
N ARG A 258 21.00 13.26 11.75
CA ARG A 258 22.06 13.95 12.49
C ARG A 258 21.53 14.91 13.56
N LEU A 259 20.46 15.65 13.25
CA LEU A 259 19.80 16.51 14.23
C LEU A 259 19.24 15.69 15.40
N SER A 260 18.56 14.57 15.12
CA SER A 260 18.02 13.69 16.15
C SER A 260 19.11 13.02 16.99
N GLU A 261 20.21 12.57 16.40
CA GLU A 261 21.37 12.03 17.14
C GLU A 261 22.01 13.08 18.07
N ALA A 262 21.94 14.35 17.69
CA ALA A 262 22.38 15.46 18.52
C ALA A 262 21.33 15.94 19.55
N GLY A 263 20.23 15.22 19.72
CA GLY A 263 19.17 15.56 20.66
C GLY A 263 18.16 16.60 20.17
N VAL A 264 18.28 17.08 18.93
CA VAL A 264 17.33 17.98 18.28
C VAL A 264 16.33 17.13 17.49
N ALA A 265 15.25 16.69 18.13
CA ALA A 265 14.31 15.73 17.53
C ALA A 265 12.99 16.35 17.03
N THR A 266 12.69 17.60 17.41
CA THR A 266 11.43 18.29 17.07
C THR A 266 11.67 19.60 16.33
N ILE A 267 10.66 20.07 15.61
CA ILE A 267 10.67 21.40 14.98
C ILE A 267 10.89 22.50 16.03
N ASP A 268 10.32 22.36 17.22
CA ASP A 268 10.44 23.35 18.30
C ASP A 268 11.87 23.37 18.88
N ALA A 269 12.48 22.19 19.05
CA ALA A 269 13.87 22.08 19.48
C ALA A 269 14.83 22.67 18.44
N LEU A 270 14.55 22.47 17.15
CA LEU A 270 15.35 23.08 16.09
C LEU A 270 15.16 24.60 16.03
N ALA A 271 13.94 25.11 16.21
CA ALA A 271 13.65 26.54 16.25
C ALA A 271 14.28 27.26 17.46
N ALA A 272 14.56 26.53 18.55
CA ALA A 272 15.21 27.05 19.75
C ALA A 272 16.74 26.83 19.77
N ALA A 273 17.29 26.09 18.81
CA ALA A 273 18.71 25.74 18.80
C ALA A 273 19.60 26.95 18.49
N THR A 274 20.58 27.25 19.34
CA THR A 274 21.47 28.41 19.17
C THR A 274 22.70 28.12 18.33
N GLU A 275 23.05 26.86 18.14
CA GLU A 275 24.24 26.44 17.40
C GLU A 275 23.98 25.20 16.56
N ALA A 276 24.72 25.08 15.46
CA ALA A 276 24.66 23.94 14.56
C ALA A 276 25.24 22.69 15.24
N PRO A 277 24.49 21.57 15.31
CA PRO A 277 25.03 20.33 15.83
C PRO A 277 26.20 19.77 15.01
N PRO A 278 27.10 18.98 15.62
CA PRO A 278 28.17 18.29 14.90
C PRO A 278 27.64 17.49 13.71
N GLY A 279 28.30 17.62 12.55
CA GLY A 279 27.92 16.90 11.33
C GLY A 279 26.83 17.58 10.49
N VAL A 280 26.25 18.70 10.94
CA VAL A 280 25.40 19.57 10.11
C VAL A 280 26.21 20.80 9.71
N SER A 281 26.25 21.14 8.42
CA SER A 281 26.96 22.35 7.99
C SER A 281 26.21 23.61 8.45
N ALA A 282 26.95 24.67 8.80
CA ALA A 282 26.34 25.93 9.24
C ALA A 282 25.27 26.44 8.25
N ALA A 283 25.59 26.48 6.95
CA ALA A 283 24.65 26.91 5.93
C ALA A 283 23.37 26.06 5.85
N GLN A 284 23.47 24.74 6.08
CA GLN A 284 22.31 23.86 6.11
C GLN A 284 21.50 24.06 7.40
N PHE A 285 22.18 24.18 8.53
CA PHE A 285 21.57 24.46 9.82
C PHE A 285 20.81 25.79 9.77
N ASP A 286 21.45 26.88 9.35
CA ASP A 286 20.86 28.22 9.29
C ASP A 286 19.55 28.21 8.48
N LYS A 287 19.54 27.52 7.34
CA LYS A 287 18.33 27.38 6.50
C LYS A 287 17.21 26.60 7.20
N LEU A 288 17.53 25.46 7.79
CA LEU A 288 16.53 24.62 8.46
C LEU A 288 16.03 25.27 9.76
N HIS A 289 16.91 25.92 10.51
CA HIS A 289 16.61 26.69 11.70
C HIS A 289 15.67 27.86 11.38
N ALA A 290 16.00 28.71 10.38
CA ALA A 290 15.15 29.81 9.96
C ALA A 290 13.76 29.32 9.53
N GLN A 291 13.72 28.25 8.74
CA GLN A 291 12.47 27.64 8.32
C GLN A 291 11.65 27.09 9.50
N ALA A 292 12.29 26.42 10.47
CA ALA A 292 11.64 25.94 11.68
C ALA A 292 11.10 27.09 12.53
N ALA A 293 11.89 28.15 12.75
CA ALA A 293 11.49 29.32 13.52
C ALA A 293 10.26 30.02 12.93
N LEU A 294 10.23 30.22 11.61
CA LEU A 294 9.06 30.81 10.92
C LEU A 294 7.82 29.93 11.06
N GLN A 295 7.95 28.62 10.90
CA GLN A 295 6.83 27.68 11.01
C GLN A 295 6.31 27.57 12.45
N VAL A 296 7.18 27.55 13.47
CA VAL A 296 6.76 27.55 14.88
C VAL A 296 6.08 28.86 15.26
N ALA A 297 6.58 30.00 14.79
CA ALA A 297 5.94 31.29 15.02
C ALA A 297 4.54 31.36 14.39
N GLN A 298 4.39 30.85 13.17
CA GLN A 298 3.08 30.75 12.50
C GLN A 298 2.15 29.76 13.21
N ASP A 299 2.63 28.59 13.63
CA ASP A 299 1.83 27.62 14.37
C ASP A 299 1.26 28.22 15.67
N ALA A 300 2.02 29.08 16.35
CA ALA A 300 1.63 29.73 17.60
C ALA A 300 0.48 30.75 17.46
N THR A 301 0.18 31.20 16.25
CA THR A 301 -0.91 32.16 15.96
C THR A 301 -2.18 31.49 15.43
N ARG A 302 -2.15 30.17 15.20
CA ARG A 302 -3.32 29.42 14.73
C ARG A 302 -4.45 29.42 15.75
N THR A 303 -5.67 29.47 15.24
CA THR A 303 -6.91 29.31 16.01
C THR A 303 -7.86 28.38 15.27
N ASP A 304 -8.95 27.95 15.90
CA ASP A 304 -9.98 27.14 15.24
C ASP A 304 -10.62 27.89 14.04
N ASP A 305 -10.73 29.23 14.15
CA ASP A 305 -11.26 30.11 13.10
C ASP A 305 -10.22 30.49 12.03
N ASP A 306 -8.93 30.39 12.37
CA ASP A 306 -7.80 30.59 11.45
C ASP A 306 -6.77 29.45 11.61
N PRO A 307 -6.98 28.31 10.93
CA PRO A 307 -6.10 27.16 11.02
C PRO A 307 -4.76 27.37 10.30
N VAL A 308 -4.60 28.47 9.54
CA VAL A 308 -3.33 28.80 8.88
C VAL A 308 -2.43 29.58 9.82
N GLY A 309 -3.00 30.54 10.56
CA GLY A 309 -2.28 31.48 11.41
C GLY A 309 -1.57 32.58 10.61
N ASP A 310 -0.99 33.53 11.33
CA ASP A 310 -0.24 34.66 10.76
C ASP A 310 1.01 34.20 10.01
N LEU A 311 1.09 34.55 8.73
CA LEU A 311 2.26 34.27 7.89
C LEU A 311 3.47 35.11 8.33
N SER A 312 4.45 34.42 8.91
CA SER A 312 5.76 35.01 9.23
C SER A 312 6.70 34.91 8.02
N TRP A 313 7.47 35.97 7.75
CA TRP A 313 8.43 36.00 6.65
C TRP A 313 9.74 36.68 7.07
N GLU A 314 10.84 36.26 6.44
CA GLU A 314 12.16 36.86 6.58
C GLU A 314 12.79 37.05 5.19
N LEU A 315 13.37 38.23 4.94
CA LEU A 315 14.04 38.53 3.68
C LEU A 315 15.54 38.22 3.80
N ILE A 316 15.96 37.08 3.25
CA ILE A 316 17.35 36.61 3.29
C ILE A 316 18.25 37.41 2.32
N ASP A 317 17.75 37.73 1.12
CA ASP A 317 18.45 38.58 0.14
C ASP A 317 17.44 39.41 -0.67
N GLY A 318 17.49 40.73 -0.50
CA GLY A 318 16.64 41.68 -1.23
C GLY A 318 17.16 42.03 -2.63
N SER A 319 18.39 41.63 -2.98
CA SER A 319 19.02 41.99 -4.26
C SER A 319 18.23 41.53 -5.49
N PRO A 320 17.59 40.35 -5.52
CA PRO A 320 16.74 39.94 -6.64
C PRO A 320 15.45 40.77 -6.73
N ILE A 321 14.86 41.16 -5.60
CA ILE A 321 13.66 42.01 -5.54
C ILE A 321 13.99 43.41 -6.09
N ALA A 322 15.14 43.95 -5.71
CA ALA A 322 15.63 45.24 -6.21
C ALA A 322 15.93 45.25 -7.71
N ARG A 323 16.02 44.07 -8.35
CA ARG A 323 16.20 43.90 -9.80
C ARG A 323 14.89 43.71 -10.56
N LEU A 324 13.75 43.62 -9.87
CA LEU A 324 12.45 43.59 -10.53
C LEU A 324 12.21 44.95 -11.23
N PRO A 325 11.65 44.95 -12.46
CA PRO A 325 11.28 46.20 -13.12
C PRO A 325 10.23 46.93 -12.28
N ALA A 326 10.27 48.28 -12.35
CA ALA A 326 9.27 49.11 -11.69
C ALA A 326 7.85 48.72 -12.18
N PRO A 327 6.85 48.68 -11.27
CA PRO A 327 5.51 48.20 -11.56
C PRO A 327 4.76 49.03 -12.63
#